data_AF-A0A0R3QEV3-F1
#
_entry.id   AF-A0A0R3QEV3-F1
#
_cell.length_a   1.000
_cell.length_b   1.000
_cell.length_c   1.000
_cell.angle_alpha   90.00
_cell.angle_beta   90.00
_cell.angle_gamma   90.00
#
_symmetry.space_group_name_H-M   'P 1'
#
loop_
_entity.id
_entity.type
_entity.pdbx_description
1 polymer ?
#
loop_
_entity_poly.entity_id
_entity_poly.type
_entity_poly.pdbx_seq_one_letter_code
_entity_poly.pdbx_strand_id
1 'polypeptide(L)'
;MLCLAGEHIDYSGYGVLPMAISASTYILASLHDTNEIVFQNINTAFRAHTYKFCDNWIGSKKPEWFHYFLCGWKGVLRRLNMLPKGMNVLVHGTIPTGAGLSSSSSLVCAAALVTLALHTGRDFDIINKVQI
;
A
#
# COMPACT_ATOMS: atom_id res chain seq x y z
N MET A 1 -10.16 5.10 -5.68
CA MET A 1 -10.49 5.01 -7.12
C MET A 1 -11.99 4.72 -7.21
N LEU A 2 -12.73 5.40 -8.06
CA LEU A 2 -14.17 5.14 -8.26
C LEU A 2 -14.36 4.41 -9.59
N CYS A 3 -15.00 3.25 -9.59
CA CYS A 3 -15.41 2.57 -10.82
C CYS A 3 -16.78 3.13 -11.25
N LEU A 4 -16.83 3.89 -12.36
CA LEU A 4 -18.10 4.44 -12.88
C LEU A 4 -18.91 3.40 -13.66
N ALA A 5 -18.24 2.44 -14.32
CA ALA A 5 -18.87 1.36 -15.08
C ALA A 5 -17.95 0.13 -15.11
N GLY A 6 -18.55 -1.07 -15.08
CA GLY A 6 -17.81 -2.34 -15.11
C GLY A 6 -17.41 -2.84 -13.72
N GLU A 7 -18.32 -2.78 -12.75
CA GLU A 7 -18.10 -3.46 -11.48
C GLU A 7 -18.18 -4.98 -11.71
N HIS A 8 -17.24 -5.75 -11.13
CA HIS A 8 -17.25 -7.22 -11.19
C HIS A 8 -17.01 -7.83 -12.59
N ILE A 9 -16.47 -7.08 -13.55
CA ILE A 9 -16.06 -7.64 -14.87
C ILE A 9 -14.53 -7.59 -15.09
N ASP A 10 -13.81 -6.95 -14.18
CA ASP A 10 -12.35 -6.79 -14.20
C ASP A 10 -11.61 -8.13 -14.15
N TYR A 11 -12.10 -9.09 -13.36
CA TYR A 11 -11.54 -10.44 -13.29
C TYR A 11 -11.93 -11.33 -14.49
N SER A 12 -12.86 -10.88 -15.33
CA SER A 12 -13.33 -11.60 -16.52
C SER A 12 -12.68 -11.08 -17.81
N GLY A 13 -11.69 -10.18 -17.70
CA GLY A 13 -10.91 -9.66 -18.84
C GLY A 13 -11.61 -8.58 -19.66
N TYR A 14 -12.73 -8.04 -19.17
CA TYR A 14 -13.43 -6.94 -19.82
C TYR A 14 -12.86 -5.57 -19.42
N GLY A 15 -13.01 -4.58 -20.30
CA GLY A 15 -12.59 -3.21 -20.04
C GLY A 15 -13.44 -2.55 -18.94
N VAL A 16 -12.78 -1.90 -18.00
CA VAL A 16 -13.41 -1.10 -16.93
C VAL A 16 -13.07 0.38 -17.10
N LEU A 17 -13.96 1.26 -16.65
CA LEU A 17 -13.77 2.72 -16.71
C LEU A 17 -13.67 3.31 -15.29
N PRO A 18 -12.47 3.22 -14.67
CA PRO A 18 -12.26 3.80 -13.36
C PRO A 18 -11.79 5.26 -13.48
N MET A 19 -12.23 6.08 -12.53
CA MET A 19 -11.83 7.48 -12.37
C MET A 19 -11.12 7.67 -11.03
N ALA A 20 -10.02 8.42 -11.05
CA ALA A 20 -9.39 8.88 -9.81
C ALA A 20 -10.30 9.94 -9.16
N ILE A 21 -10.59 9.76 -7.88
CA ILE A 21 -11.31 10.74 -7.06
C ILE A 21 -10.31 11.54 -6.25
N SER A 22 -10.69 12.73 -5.79
CA SER A 22 -9.82 13.59 -4.97
C SER A 22 -9.40 12.95 -3.64
N ALA A 23 -10.14 11.94 -3.18
CA ALA A 23 -9.80 11.20 -1.96
C ALA A 23 -8.55 10.32 -2.19
N SER A 24 -7.54 10.57 -1.37
CA SER A 24 -6.20 10.00 -1.51
C SER A 24 -5.70 9.39 -0.21
N THR A 25 -4.79 8.41 -0.33
CA THR A 25 -4.04 7.83 0.79
C THR A 25 -2.63 8.40 0.78
N TYR A 26 -2.27 9.08 1.86
CA TYR A 26 -0.93 9.61 2.08
C TYR A 26 -0.18 8.67 3.02
N ILE A 27 1.05 8.36 2.66
CA ILE A 27 1.95 7.55 3.48
C ILE A 27 3.26 8.33 3.63
N LEU A 28 3.64 8.59 4.86
CA LEU A 28 4.97 9.08 5.22
C LEU A 28 5.75 7.88 5.73
N ALA A 29 6.97 7.69 5.24
CA ALA A 29 7.83 6.63 5.73
C ALA A 29 9.27 7.06 5.86
N SER A 30 9.93 6.54 6.89
CA SER A 30 11.35 6.77 7.16
C SER A 30 12.03 5.44 7.47
N LEU A 31 13.21 5.22 6.91
CA LEU A 31 14.05 4.08 7.26
C LEU A 31 14.67 4.27 8.65
N HIS A 32 14.93 3.15 9.33
CA HIS A 32 15.72 3.12 10.56
C HIS A 32 16.42 1.76 10.71
N ASP A 33 17.44 1.67 11.57
CA ASP A 33 18.35 0.52 11.66
C ASP A 33 17.82 -0.71 12.44
N THR A 34 16.55 -0.72 12.85
CA THR A 34 15.98 -1.84 13.63
C THR A 34 15.17 -2.79 12.75
N ASN A 35 15.05 -4.05 13.14
CA ASN A 35 14.38 -5.09 12.33
C ASN A 35 12.86 -5.12 12.52
N GLU A 36 12.23 -3.95 12.51
CA GLU A 36 10.78 -3.80 12.69
C GLU A 36 10.18 -2.69 11.82
N ILE A 37 8.88 -2.83 11.58
CA ILE A 37 8.04 -1.83 10.95
C ILE A 37 7.08 -1.28 12.00
N VAL A 38 7.17 0.02 12.28
CA VAL A 38 6.26 0.70 13.19
C VAL A 38 5.18 1.39 12.37
N PHE A 39 3.94 0.94 12.53
CA PHE A 39 2.76 1.50 11.89
C PHE A 39 2.03 2.46 12.81
N GLN A 40 1.83 3.69 12.32
CA GLN A 40 0.99 4.70 12.95
C GLN A 40 -0.05 5.19 11.94
N ASN A 41 -1.21 5.57 12.45
CA ASN A 41 -2.26 6.19 11.66
C ASN A 41 -2.71 7.47 12.35
N ILE A 42 -2.98 8.51 11.56
CA ILE A 42 -3.52 9.78 12.09
C ILE A 42 -4.93 9.57 12.65
N ASN A 43 -5.71 8.68 12.06
CA ASN A 43 -7.05 8.36 12.54
C ASN A 43 -6.95 7.35 13.68
N THR A 44 -7.41 7.75 14.87
CA THR A 44 -7.41 6.95 16.11
C THR A 44 -8.26 5.69 16.04
N ALA A 45 -9.18 5.59 15.06
CA ALA A 45 -9.92 4.36 14.78
C ALA A 45 -9.01 3.21 14.33
N PHE A 46 -7.84 3.52 13.76
CA PHE A 46 -6.84 2.52 13.38
C PHE A 46 -5.71 2.50 14.41
N ARG A 47 -5.65 1.41 15.18
CA ARG A 47 -4.64 1.26 16.23
C ARG A 47 -3.24 1.14 15.62
N ALA A 48 -2.26 1.79 16.25
CA ALA A 48 -0.84 1.63 15.94
C ALA A 48 -0.40 0.17 16.18
N HIS A 49 0.53 -0.31 15.36
CA HIS A 49 1.00 -1.70 15.41
C HIS A 49 2.48 -1.75 15.05
N THR A 50 3.25 -2.63 15.71
CA THR A 50 4.66 -2.85 15.38
C THR A 50 4.82 -4.28 14.89
N TYR A 51 5.32 -4.42 13.66
CA TYR A 51 5.55 -5.71 13.01
C TYR A 51 7.05 -6.01 12.97
N LYS A 52 7.47 -7.19 13.46
CA LYS A 52 8.88 -7.61 13.47
C LYS A 52 9.15 -8.57 12.32
N PHE A 53 10.32 -8.46 11.68
CA PHE A 53 10.64 -9.27 10.49
C PHE A 53 10.75 -10.79 10.72
N CYS A 54 10.90 -11.24 11.97
CA CYS A 54 10.88 -12.67 12.29
C CYS A 54 9.51 -13.33 12.09
N ASP A 55 8.45 -12.53 11.98
CA ASP A 55 7.10 -13.05 11.82
C ASP A 55 6.88 -13.43 10.35
N ASN A 56 6.90 -14.72 10.02
CA ASN A 56 6.80 -15.19 8.63
C ASN A 56 5.35 -15.08 8.14
N TRP A 57 4.91 -13.84 7.89
CA TRP A 57 3.52 -13.52 7.61
C TRP A 57 3.11 -13.99 6.21
N ILE A 58 2.10 -14.87 6.16
CA ILE A 58 1.53 -15.48 4.94
C ILE A 58 0.08 -15.00 4.70
N GLY A 59 -0.40 -14.07 5.51
CA GLY A 59 -1.78 -13.60 5.49
C GLY A 59 -2.52 -14.01 6.76
N SER A 60 -3.53 -13.22 7.14
CA SER A 60 -4.37 -13.48 8.30
C SER A 60 -5.82 -13.74 7.89
N LYS A 61 -6.49 -14.68 8.57
CA LYS A 61 -7.93 -14.92 8.42
C LYS A 61 -8.78 -13.70 8.80
N LYS A 62 -8.24 -12.81 9.64
CA LYS A 62 -8.84 -11.52 10.00
C LYS A 62 -7.92 -10.40 9.52
N PRO A 63 -8.19 -9.80 8.35
CA PRO A 63 -7.31 -8.79 7.79
C PRO A 63 -7.43 -7.48 8.59
N GLU A 64 -6.41 -7.18 9.40
CA GLU A 64 -6.17 -5.84 9.93
C GLU A 64 -5.64 -4.88 8.86
N TRP A 65 -5.74 -3.57 9.12
CA TRP A 65 -5.44 -2.52 8.15
C TRP A 65 -3.96 -2.54 7.68
N PHE A 66 -3.01 -2.88 8.55
CA PHE A 66 -1.59 -2.91 8.21
C PHE A 66 -1.22 -4.10 7.30
N HIS A 67 -2.05 -5.15 7.23
CA HIS A 67 -1.82 -6.26 6.30
C HIS A 67 -1.82 -5.81 4.83
N TYR A 68 -2.64 -4.82 4.48
CA TYR A 68 -2.64 -4.23 3.15
C TYR A 68 -1.29 -3.57 2.82
N PHE A 69 -0.67 -2.90 3.80
CA PHE A 69 0.67 -2.36 3.63
C PHE A 69 1.70 -3.48 3.42
N LEU A 70 1.64 -4.54 4.24
CA LEU A 70 2.55 -5.69 4.14
C LEU A 70 2.47 -6.38 2.77
N CYS A 71 1.28 -6.44 2.14
CA CYS A 71 1.14 -6.96 0.77
C CYS A 71 1.98 -6.18 -0.24
N GLY A 72 1.88 -4.85 -0.24
CA GLY A 72 2.64 -3.98 -1.15
C GLY A 72 4.14 -4.05 -0.88
N TRP A 73 4.52 -3.97 0.40
CA TRP A 73 5.90 -4.06 0.87
C TRP A 73 6.57 -5.39 0.46
N LYS A 74 5.93 -6.53 0.77
CA LYS A 74 6.45 -7.87 0.44
C LYS A 74 6.53 -8.09 -1.07
N GLY A 75 5.55 -7.57 -1.83
CA GLY A 75 5.54 -7.64 -3.29
C GLY A 75 6.75 -6.94 -3.91
N VAL A 76 7.09 -5.74 -3.42
CA VAL A 76 8.24 -4.98 -3.90
C VAL A 76 9.56 -5.61 -3.48
N LEU A 77 9.69 -6.03 -2.21
CA LEU A 77 10.89 -6.73 -1.74
C LEU A 77 11.18 -7.98 -2.56
N ARG A 78 10.14 -8.78 -2.87
CA ARG A 78 10.29 -9.97 -3.72
C ARG A 78 10.72 -9.62 -5.14
N ARG A 79 10.22 -8.51 -5.69
CA ARG A 79 10.57 -8.06 -7.05
C ARG A 79 12.00 -7.53 -7.14
N LEU A 80 12.47 -6.83 -6.11
CA LEU A 80 13.83 -6.27 -6.05
C LEU A 80 14.88 -7.27 -5.53
N ASN A 81 14.44 -8.40 -4.96
CA ASN A 81 15.29 -9.39 -4.29
C ASN A 81 16.19 -8.77 -3.21
N MET A 82 15.65 -7.80 -2.45
CA MET A 82 16.35 -7.07 -1.39
C MET A 82 15.91 -7.54 -0.01
N LEU A 83 16.80 -7.40 0.98
CA LEU A 83 16.50 -7.66 2.37
C LEU A 83 15.58 -6.58 2.95
N PRO A 84 14.63 -6.95 3.83
CA PRO A 84 13.77 -6.01 4.51
C PRO A 84 14.60 -5.07 5.42
N LYS A 85 14.32 -3.77 5.34
CA LYS A 85 14.88 -2.74 6.24
C LYS A 85 13.79 -2.19 7.15
N GLY A 86 14.18 -1.86 8.38
CA GLY A 86 13.32 -1.20 9.35
C GLY A 86 12.70 0.06 8.81
N MET A 87 11.42 0.29 9.08
CA MET A 87 10.76 1.52 8.68
C MET A 87 9.68 1.98 9.66
N ASN A 88 9.59 3.29 9.82
CA ASN A 88 8.46 3.94 10.47
C ASN A 88 7.49 4.37 9.39
N VAL A 89 6.21 4.06 9.54
CA VAL A 89 5.17 4.31 8.55
C VAL A 89 4.03 5.05 9.23
N LEU A 90 3.74 6.26 8.77
CA LEU A 90 2.58 7.04 9.17
C LEU A 90 1.60 7.11 8.01
N VAL A 91 0.39 6.59 8.22
CA VAL A 91 -0.66 6.53 7.21
C VAL A 91 -1.74 7.56 7.51
N HIS A 92 -2.18 8.27 6.47
CA HIS A 92 -3.32 9.16 6.51
C HIS A 92 -4.22 8.93 5.30
N GLY A 93 -5.44 8.48 5.53
CA GLY A 93 -6.43 8.29 4.48
C GLY A 93 -7.54 9.33 4.59
N THR A 94 -7.81 10.03 3.49
CA THR A 94 -9.02 10.88 3.36
C THR A 94 -10.20 10.12 2.75
N ILE A 95 -9.98 8.85 2.37
CA ILE A 95 -10.99 7.99 1.76
C ILE A 95 -11.88 7.40 2.86
N PRO A 96 -13.21 7.61 2.81
CA PRO A 96 -14.12 7.01 3.79
C PRO A 96 -14.08 5.48 3.70
N THR A 97 -13.92 4.84 4.85
CA THR A 97 -13.97 3.37 4.98
C THR A 97 -15.35 2.84 4.61
N GLY A 98 -15.40 1.77 3.80
CA GLY A 98 -16.65 1.08 3.45
C GLY A 98 -17.43 1.64 2.26
N ALA A 99 -16.94 2.69 1.60
CA ALA A 99 -17.65 3.32 0.47
C ALA A 99 -17.48 2.58 -0.88
N GLY A 100 -16.85 1.39 -0.92
CA GLY A 100 -16.55 0.70 -2.18
C GLY A 100 -15.50 1.39 -3.06
N LEU A 101 -14.86 2.46 -2.58
CA LEU A 101 -13.96 3.34 -3.36
C LEU A 101 -12.51 2.84 -3.49
N SER A 102 -12.28 1.52 -3.40
CA SER A 102 -10.96 0.89 -3.47
C SER A 102 -9.92 1.48 -2.49
N SER A 103 -10.31 1.75 -1.24
CA SER A 103 -9.41 2.30 -0.21
C SER A 103 -8.25 1.33 0.13
N SER A 104 -8.50 0.02 0.07
CA SER A 104 -7.49 -1.03 0.25
C SER A 104 -6.44 -1.03 -0.85
N SER A 105 -6.86 -0.97 -2.12
CA SER A 105 -5.94 -0.95 -3.27
C SER A 105 -5.07 0.32 -3.28
N SER A 106 -5.65 1.47 -2.91
CA SER A 106 -4.91 2.73 -2.74
C SER A 106 -3.77 2.58 -1.72
N LEU A 107 -4.06 1.96 -0.56
CA LEU A 107 -3.06 1.71 0.48
C LEU A 107 -1.96 0.75 0.02
N VAL A 108 -2.33 -0.35 -0.67
CA VAL A 108 -1.35 -1.32 -1.21
C VAL A 108 -0.43 -0.66 -2.24
N CYS A 109 -0.99 0.12 -3.17
CA CYS A 109 -0.22 0.83 -4.19
C CYS A 109 0.73 1.86 -3.56
N ALA A 110 0.23 2.68 -2.62
CA ALA A 110 1.05 3.65 -1.91
C ALA A 110 2.17 2.96 -1.10
N ALA A 111 1.88 1.84 -0.44
CA ALA A 111 2.87 1.06 0.30
C ALA A 111 3.97 0.52 -0.63
N ALA A 112 3.59 -0.02 -1.79
CA ALA A 112 4.54 -0.50 -2.79
C ALA A 112 5.43 0.66 -3.31
N LEU A 113 4.82 1.79 -3.64
CA LEU A 113 5.53 2.95 -4.18
C LEU A 113 6.52 3.52 -3.15
N VAL A 114 6.10 3.67 -1.90
CA VAL A 114 6.96 4.11 -0.79
C VAL A 114 8.09 3.11 -0.53
N THR A 115 7.80 1.81 -0.51
CA THR A 115 8.82 0.78 -0.32
C THR A 115 9.87 0.85 -1.42
N LEU A 116 9.43 0.99 -2.67
CA LEU A 116 10.30 1.10 -3.83
C LEU A 116 11.12 2.40 -3.78
N ALA A 117 10.51 3.54 -3.42
CA ALA A 117 11.17 4.84 -3.24
C ALA A 117 12.32 4.72 -2.21
N LEU A 118 12.03 4.16 -1.04
CA LEU A 118 12.99 4.04 0.05
C LEU A 118 14.15 3.09 -0.28
N HIS A 119 13.89 2.04 -1.06
CA HIS A 119 14.94 1.06 -1.41
C HIS A 119 15.80 1.50 -2.60
N THR A 120 15.22 2.23 -3.56
CA THR A 120 15.92 2.65 -4.78
C THR A 120 16.45 4.08 -4.72
N GLY A 121 15.92 4.91 -3.81
CA GLY A 121 16.25 6.33 -3.69
C GLY A 121 15.92 7.15 -4.94
N ARG A 122 15.04 6.63 -5.82
CA ARG A 122 14.67 7.28 -7.08
C ARG A 122 13.34 7.99 -6.93
N ASP A 123 13.28 9.21 -7.48
CA ASP A 123 12.02 9.90 -7.71
C ASP A 123 11.20 9.19 -8.79
N PHE A 124 9.89 9.16 -8.61
CA PHE A 124 8.98 8.56 -9.59
C PHE A 124 8.58 9.62 -10.60
N ASP A 125 9.23 9.61 -11.75
CA ASP A 125 8.61 10.17 -12.95
C ASP A 125 7.34 9.39 -13.26
N ILE A 126 6.27 10.12 -13.57
CA ILE A 126 4.94 9.60 -13.92
C ILE A 126 5.14 8.42 -14.89
N ILE A 127 4.69 7.22 -14.50
CA ILE A 127 4.79 6.01 -15.34
C ILE A 127 4.00 6.27 -16.61
N ASN A 128 4.70 6.70 -17.66
CA ASN A 128 4.11 6.96 -18.94
C ASN A 128 3.97 5.62 -19.65
N LYS A 129 2.77 5.32 -20.17
CA LYS A 129 2.39 4.00 -20.72
C LYS A 129 3.10 3.64 -22.05
N VAL A 130 4.20 4.34 -22.38
CA VAL A 130 4.89 4.30 -23.68
C VAL A 130 6.14 3.41 -23.66
N GLN A 131 6.46 2.73 -22.56
CA GLN A 131 7.61 1.82 -22.49
C GLN A 131 7.24 0.42 -21.99
N ILE A 132 6.26 -0.20 -22.67
CA ILE A 132 6.09 -1.67 -22.67
C ILE A 132 6.23 -2.13 -24.12
#